data_AF-A0A7J8GNF5-F1
#
_entry.id   AF-A0A7J8GNF5-F1
#
_cell.length_a   1.000
_cell.length_b   1.000
_cell.length_c   1.000
_cell.angle_alpha   90.00
_cell.angle_beta   90.00
_cell.angle_gamma   90.00
#
_symmetry.space_group_name_H-M   'P 1'
#
loop_
_entity.id
_entity.type
_entity.pdbx_description
1 polymer ?
#
loop_
_entity_poly.entity_id
_entity_poly.type
_entity_poly.pdbx_seq_one_letter_code
_entity_poly.pdbx_strand_id
1 'polypeptide(L)'
;MGLPAPKNDFEIVLPENAEKELEDREIDDTYIEDAADVDARKQAIRDAERVKEMKRMHKAVQKDLPRPSEVNETILRPLNVEPPLTDLQKSEELIKKEMITMLHYDLLHHPYEPSGNKKGKTVGFATNNSEHIAYLEHNPYEKFAKEELKKAQDVLVQEMEVVKQGMSHGELSSEAYNQVWEECYSQVLYLPGQSRYTRANLASKKDRIESLEKRLEINRGHMTTEAKRAAKMEKKMKILLGGYQSRAMGLMKQLNDLWDQIEQAYLELRTFEELKKHEDSAIPRRLECLKEDVQRQQEREKELQQRYADLLLEKESLKSKM
;
A
#
# COMPACT_ATOMS: atom_id res chain seq x y z
N MET A 1 -72.55 -31.43 21.61
CA MET A 1 -72.28 -32.33 22.77
C MET A 1 -70.77 -32.29 23.00
N GLY A 2 -70.32 -31.39 23.89
CA GLY A 2 -68.90 -31.19 24.19
C GLY A 2 -68.38 -32.26 25.14
N LEU A 3 -67.16 -32.75 24.90
CA LEU A 3 -66.48 -33.71 25.76
C LEU A 3 -65.98 -33.00 27.06
N PRO A 4 -65.97 -33.68 28.22
CA PRO A 4 -65.56 -33.07 29.49
C PRO A 4 -64.06 -32.74 29.50
N ALA A 5 -63.68 -31.65 30.16
CA ALA A 5 -62.29 -31.24 30.29
C ALA A 5 -61.47 -32.27 31.11
N PRO A 6 -60.21 -32.54 30.72
CA PRO A 6 -59.36 -33.51 31.41
C PRO A 6 -58.97 -33.01 32.80
N LYS A 7 -59.22 -33.83 33.83
CA LYS A 7 -58.64 -33.64 35.16
C LYS A 7 -57.30 -34.39 35.20
N ASN A 8 -56.20 -33.65 35.16
CA ASN A 8 -54.87 -34.15 35.49
C ASN A 8 -54.61 -33.86 36.97
N ASP A 9 -54.97 -34.82 37.83
CA ASP A 9 -54.46 -34.89 39.20
C ASP A 9 -53.50 -36.09 39.25
N PHE A 10 -52.21 -35.84 39.00
CA PHE A 10 -51.15 -36.78 39.34
C PHE A 10 -50.41 -36.22 40.55
N GLU A 11 -50.57 -36.89 41.68
CA GLU A 11 -49.73 -36.67 42.86
C GLU A 11 -48.35 -37.27 42.56
N ILE A 12 -47.33 -36.40 42.43
CA ILE A 12 -45.94 -36.84 42.31
C ILE A 12 -45.51 -37.29 43.70
N VAL A 13 -45.73 -38.57 44.01
CA VAL A 13 -45.07 -39.22 45.14
C VAL A 13 -43.64 -39.49 44.71
N LEU A 14 -42.72 -38.64 45.15
CA LEU A 14 -41.29 -38.96 45.13
C LEU A 14 -41.09 -40.19 46.05
N PRO A 15 -40.65 -41.34 45.54
CA PRO A 15 -40.24 -42.43 46.42
C PRO A 15 -39.09 -41.91 47.31
N GLU A 16 -39.15 -42.11 48.63
CA GLU A 16 -38.10 -41.65 49.59
C GLU A 16 -36.69 -42.17 49.25
N ASN A 17 -36.55 -43.11 48.31
CA ASN A 17 -35.27 -43.63 47.85
C ASN A 17 -34.73 -42.95 46.57
N ALA A 18 -35.48 -42.06 45.92
CA ALA A 18 -35.02 -41.37 44.71
C ALA A 18 -33.91 -40.35 44.99
N GLU A 19 -33.85 -39.79 46.20
CA GLU A 19 -32.75 -38.90 46.61
C GLU A 19 -31.44 -39.70 46.84
N LYS A 20 -31.53 -40.94 47.36
CA LYS A 20 -30.35 -41.80 47.59
C LYS A 20 -29.73 -42.37 46.33
N GLU A 21 -30.51 -42.66 45.29
CA GLU A 21 -29.92 -43.13 44.01
C GLU A 21 -29.28 -42.00 43.18
N LEU A 22 -29.59 -40.73 43.50
CA LEU A 22 -28.92 -39.57 42.90
C LEU A 22 -27.65 -39.17 43.66
N GLU A 23 -27.56 -39.45 44.96
CA GLU A 23 -26.36 -39.20 45.78
C GLU A 23 -25.25 -40.25 45.60
N ASP A 24 -25.57 -41.49 45.23
CA ASP A 24 -24.60 -42.59 45.08
C ASP A 24 -24.01 -42.73 43.65
N ARG A 25 -24.22 -41.76 42.76
CA ARG A 25 -23.31 -41.63 41.61
C ARG A 25 -22.03 -40.99 42.11
N GLU A 26 -21.12 -41.82 42.60
CA GLU A 26 -19.71 -41.49 42.67
C GLU A 26 -19.34 -40.88 41.31
N ILE A 27 -19.15 -39.56 41.30
CA ILE A 27 -18.62 -38.84 40.16
C ILE A 27 -17.20 -39.37 40.06
N ASP A 28 -17.00 -40.33 39.18
CA ASP A 28 -15.67 -40.79 38.83
C ASP A 28 -14.89 -39.56 38.36
N ASP A 29 -13.99 -39.09 39.22
CA ASP A 29 -13.08 -37.95 38.98
C ASP A 29 -12.03 -38.30 37.90
N THR A 30 -12.26 -39.36 37.12
CA THR A 30 -11.60 -39.54 35.83
C THR A 30 -12.10 -38.46 34.88
N TYR A 31 -11.22 -37.48 34.65
CA TYR A 31 -11.33 -36.50 33.56
C TYR A 31 -11.85 -37.17 32.27
N ILE A 32 -13.14 -36.99 31.99
CA ILE A 32 -13.78 -37.41 30.75
C ILE A 32 -13.44 -36.33 29.74
N GLU A 33 -12.49 -36.59 28.84
CA GLU A 33 -12.18 -35.68 27.73
C GLU A 33 -13.47 -35.35 26.97
N ASP A 34 -13.90 -34.08 27.02
CA ASP A 34 -15.06 -33.62 26.27
C ASP A 34 -14.79 -33.82 24.77
N ALA A 35 -15.84 -33.94 23.96
CA ALA A 35 -15.70 -34.11 22.50
C ALA A 35 -14.80 -33.03 21.86
N ALA A 36 -14.78 -31.82 22.44
CA ALA A 36 -13.90 -30.73 22.04
C ALA A 36 -12.41 -31.01 22.30
N ASP A 37 -12.06 -31.69 23.40
CA ASP A 37 -10.68 -32.03 23.76
C ASP A 37 -10.13 -33.15 22.87
N VAL A 38 -10.96 -34.16 22.56
CA VAL A 38 -10.64 -35.23 21.61
C VAL A 38 -10.42 -34.66 20.20
N ASP A 39 -11.27 -33.73 19.78
CA ASP A 39 -11.14 -33.07 18.48
C ASP A 39 -9.93 -32.12 18.43
N ALA A 40 -9.65 -31.39 19.51
CA ALA A 40 -8.46 -30.55 19.63
C ALA A 40 -7.17 -31.38 19.57
N ARG A 41 -7.15 -32.55 20.22
CA ARG A 41 -6.00 -33.47 20.17
C ARG A 41 -5.81 -34.08 18.78
N LYS A 42 -6.89 -34.52 18.13
CA LYS A 42 -6.85 -35.00 16.73
C LYS A 42 -6.38 -33.90 15.78
N GLN A 43 -6.84 -32.67 15.99
CA GLN A 43 -6.41 -31.52 15.20
C GLN A 43 -4.93 -31.20 15.45
N ALA A 44 -4.47 -31.20 16.70
CA ALA A 44 -3.06 -30.99 17.03
C ALA A 44 -2.15 -32.07 16.43
N ILE A 45 -2.58 -33.33 16.39
CA ILE A 45 -1.85 -34.42 15.72
C ILE A 45 -1.78 -34.17 14.22
N ARG A 46 -2.91 -33.86 13.57
CA ARG A 46 -2.95 -33.52 12.13
C ARG A 46 -2.11 -32.29 11.81
N ASP A 47 -2.11 -31.29 12.67
CA ASP A 47 -1.35 -30.05 12.50
C ASP A 47 0.15 -30.31 12.68
N ALA A 48 0.52 -31.13 13.66
CA ALA A 48 1.90 -31.57 13.85
C ALA A 48 2.42 -32.43 12.68
N GLU A 49 1.56 -33.28 12.10
CA GLU A 49 1.84 -34.04 10.89
C GLU A 49 2.02 -33.11 9.69
N ARG A 50 1.10 -32.17 9.47
CA ARG A 50 1.21 -31.15 8.42
C ARG A 50 2.48 -30.31 8.56
N VAL A 51 2.86 -29.90 9.78
CA VAL A 51 4.12 -29.16 10.00
C VAL A 51 5.34 -30.02 9.70
N LYS A 52 5.32 -31.32 10.02
CA LYS A 52 6.39 -32.26 9.66
C LYS A 52 6.48 -32.46 8.16
N GLU A 53 5.35 -32.58 7.47
CA GLU A 53 5.29 -32.68 6.02
C GLU A 53 5.78 -31.39 5.36
N MET A 54 5.28 -30.23 5.77
CA MET A 54 5.73 -28.91 5.29
C MET A 54 7.24 -28.73 5.40
N LYS A 55 7.88 -29.21 6.49
CA LYS A 55 9.34 -29.15 6.63
C LYS A 55 10.11 -30.05 5.64
N ARG A 56 9.47 -31.09 5.12
CA ARG A 56 10.02 -31.99 4.09
C ARG A 56 9.71 -31.51 2.67
N MET A 57 8.76 -30.60 2.52
CA MET A 57 8.37 -30.03 1.24
C MET A 57 9.43 -29.11 0.66
N HIS A 58 9.26 -28.77 -0.62
CA HIS A 58 10.14 -27.83 -1.29
C HIS A 58 10.08 -26.43 -0.67
N LYS A 59 11.21 -25.73 -0.69
CA LYS A 59 11.37 -24.39 -0.12
C LYS A 59 10.41 -23.36 -0.73
N ALA A 60 10.04 -23.55 -2.00
CA ALA A 60 9.06 -22.70 -2.69
C ALA A 60 7.65 -22.83 -2.11
N VAL A 61 7.22 -24.06 -1.77
CA VAL A 61 5.94 -24.31 -1.08
C VAL A 61 5.99 -23.84 0.36
N GLN A 62 7.09 -24.10 1.09
CA GLN A 62 7.26 -23.65 2.48
C GLN A 62 7.16 -22.13 2.64
N LYS A 63 7.67 -21.38 1.67
CA LYS A 63 7.68 -19.91 1.66
C LYS A 63 6.48 -19.29 0.93
N ASP A 64 5.59 -20.13 0.42
CA ASP A 64 4.47 -19.74 -0.44
C ASP A 64 4.85 -18.75 -1.55
N LEU A 65 5.96 -19.03 -2.22
CA LEU A 65 6.42 -18.22 -3.35
C LEU A 65 5.57 -18.50 -4.60
N PRO A 66 5.48 -17.55 -5.55
CA PRO A 66 4.79 -17.77 -6.81
C PRO A 66 5.34 -18.99 -7.54
N ARG A 67 4.46 -19.94 -7.86
CA ARG A 67 4.78 -21.17 -8.60
C ARG A 67 4.08 -21.15 -9.96
N PRO A 68 4.69 -21.73 -11.02
CA PRO A 68 4.04 -21.87 -12.32
C PRO A 68 2.75 -22.67 -12.18
N SER A 69 1.71 -22.30 -12.94
CA SER A 69 0.44 -23.05 -13.00
C SER A 69 0.45 -24.15 -14.08
N GLU A 70 1.38 -24.06 -15.02
CA GLU A 70 1.58 -25.03 -16.10
C GLU A 70 3.05 -25.44 -16.13
N VAL A 71 3.31 -26.74 -16.32
CA VAL A 71 4.67 -27.28 -16.39
C VAL A 71 5.07 -27.44 -17.84
N ASN A 72 6.26 -26.95 -18.18
CA ASN A 72 6.79 -27.08 -19.54
C ASN A 72 7.74 -28.27 -19.64
N GLU A 73 7.22 -29.41 -20.10
CA GLU A 73 8.01 -30.63 -20.32
C GLU A 73 8.95 -30.53 -21.54
N THR A 74 8.73 -29.55 -22.43
CA THR A 74 9.51 -29.41 -23.65
C THR A 74 10.94 -28.93 -23.40
N ILE A 75 11.32 -28.59 -22.16
CA ILE A 75 12.70 -28.21 -21.82
C ILE A 75 13.69 -29.39 -21.93
N LEU A 76 13.19 -30.62 -21.93
CA LEU A 76 13.99 -31.83 -22.02
C LEU A 76 14.54 -32.01 -23.44
N ARG A 77 15.85 -32.27 -23.55
CA ARG A 77 16.45 -32.67 -24.83
C ARG A 77 16.04 -34.11 -25.15
N PRO A 78 15.68 -34.44 -26.41
CA PRO A 78 15.42 -35.81 -26.79
C PRO A 78 16.68 -36.66 -26.54
N LEU A 79 16.53 -37.91 -26.10
CA LEU A 79 17.68 -38.77 -25.77
C LEU A 79 18.43 -39.24 -27.03
N ASN A 80 17.79 -39.17 -28.20
CA ASN A 80 18.31 -39.64 -29.49
C ASN A 80 18.83 -38.49 -30.36
N VAL A 81 19.67 -37.60 -29.82
CA VAL A 81 20.36 -36.58 -30.64
C VAL A 81 21.70 -37.13 -31.12
N GLU A 82 21.99 -36.98 -32.40
CA GLU A 82 23.33 -37.16 -32.96
C GLU A 82 24.01 -35.78 -33.09
N PRO A 83 25.19 -35.56 -32.50
CA PRO A 83 26.01 -36.46 -31.67
C PRO A 83 25.43 -36.68 -30.25
N PRO A 84 25.75 -37.82 -29.60
CA PRO A 84 25.23 -38.16 -28.29
C PRO A 84 25.59 -37.11 -27.25
N LEU A 85 24.67 -36.87 -26.30
CA LEU A 85 24.88 -35.89 -25.24
C LEU A 85 26.13 -36.23 -24.41
N THR A 86 26.89 -35.20 -24.05
CA THR A 86 28.03 -35.33 -23.12
C THR A 86 27.54 -35.79 -21.75
N ASP A 87 28.39 -36.43 -20.94
CA ASP A 87 27.96 -36.91 -19.61
C ASP A 87 27.50 -35.78 -18.69
N LEU A 88 28.11 -34.60 -18.80
CA LEU A 88 27.61 -33.38 -18.14
C LEU A 88 26.18 -33.03 -18.60
N GLN A 89 25.93 -33.05 -19.91
CA GLN A 89 24.61 -32.75 -20.45
C GLN A 89 23.57 -33.80 -20.04
N LYS A 90 23.94 -35.09 -19.93
CA LYS A 90 23.07 -36.14 -19.39
C LYS A 90 22.71 -35.87 -17.94
N SER A 91 23.68 -35.45 -17.11
CA SER A 91 23.41 -35.08 -15.71
C SER A 91 22.46 -33.88 -15.60
N GLU A 92 22.60 -32.87 -16.47
CA GLU A 92 21.66 -31.74 -16.55
C GLU A 92 20.23 -32.21 -16.88
N GLU A 93 20.06 -33.15 -17.82
CA GLU A 93 18.74 -33.67 -18.16
C GLU A 93 18.13 -34.49 -17.01
N LEU A 94 18.92 -35.23 -16.24
CA LEU A 94 18.43 -35.92 -15.04
C LEU A 94 17.92 -34.93 -14.00
N ILE A 95 18.66 -33.85 -13.74
CA ILE A 95 18.23 -32.78 -12.82
C ILE A 95 16.93 -32.13 -13.31
N LYS A 96 16.80 -31.86 -14.61
CA LYS A 96 15.57 -31.27 -15.17
C LYS A 96 14.37 -32.22 -15.04
N LYS A 97 14.55 -33.53 -15.24
CA LYS A 97 13.48 -34.52 -15.06
C LYS A 97 13.00 -34.57 -13.62
N GLU A 98 13.93 -34.55 -12.66
CA GLU A 98 13.58 -34.50 -11.24
C GLU A 98 12.83 -33.20 -10.92
N MET A 99 13.29 -32.06 -11.42
CA MET A 99 12.62 -30.78 -11.25
C MET A 99 11.19 -30.77 -11.82
N ILE A 100 10.95 -31.39 -12.99
CA ILE A 100 9.60 -31.53 -13.55
C ILE A 100 8.74 -32.41 -12.63
N THR A 101 9.25 -33.55 -12.19
CA THR A 101 8.53 -34.46 -11.27
C THR A 101 8.14 -33.74 -9.98
N MET A 102 9.05 -32.96 -9.39
CA MET A 102 8.80 -32.09 -8.24
C MET A 102 7.70 -31.07 -8.50
N LEU A 103 7.68 -30.43 -9.67
CA LEU A 103 6.65 -29.44 -10.04
C LEU A 103 5.27 -30.07 -10.22
N HIS A 104 5.18 -31.25 -10.86
CA HIS A 104 3.91 -31.99 -11.00
C HIS A 104 3.37 -32.42 -9.62
N TYR A 105 4.25 -32.85 -8.71
CA TYR A 105 3.88 -33.18 -7.33
C TYR A 105 3.37 -31.95 -6.56
N ASP A 106 4.08 -30.82 -6.65
CA ASP A 106 3.70 -29.57 -5.98
C ASP A 106 2.38 -29.01 -6.52
N LEU A 107 2.14 -29.07 -7.84
CA LEU A 107 0.90 -28.60 -8.44
C LEU A 107 -0.32 -29.44 -8.04
N LEU A 108 -0.15 -30.76 -7.94
CA LEU A 108 -1.21 -31.68 -7.54
C LEU A 108 -1.59 -31.52 -6.07
N HIS A 109 -0.60 -31.38 -5.18
CA HIS A 109 -0.83 -31.38 -3.73
C HIS A 109 -0.89 -29.98 -3.11
N HIS A 110 -0.21 -28.98 -3.69
CA HIS A 110 -0.03 -27.63 -3.12
C HIS A 110 -0.16 -26.54 -4.20
N PRO A 111 -1.34 -26.46 -4.85
CA PRO A 111 -1.57 -25.49 -5.90
C PRO A 111 -1.38 -24.05 -5.40
N TYR A 112 -0.69 -23.24 -6.17
CA TYR A 112 -0.49 -21.83 -5.86
C TYR A 112 -1.68 -21.01 -6.38
N GLU A 113 -2.43 -20.39 -5.46
CA GLU A 113 -3.49 -19.44 -5.80
C GLU A 113 -2.97 -18.00 -5.65
N PRO A 114 -2.88 -17.20 -6.73
CA PRO A 114 -2.53 -15.80 -6.59
C PRO A 114 -3.61 -15.08 -5.75
N SER A 115 -3.16 -14.35 -4.74
CA SER A 115 -3.95 -13.75 -3.64
C SER A 115 -4.97 -12.67 -4.03
N GLY A 116 -5.44 -12.64 -5.28
CA GLY A 116 -6.46 -11.73 -5.82
C GLY A 116 -7.69 -12.40 -6.44
N ASN A 117 -7.71 -13.73 -6.63
CA ASN A 117 -8.74 -14.42 -7.42
C ASN A 117 -9.70 -15.32 -6.61
N LYS A 118 -10.07 -14.91 -5.38
CA LYS A 118 -11.08 -15.64 -4.57
C LYS A 118 -12.50 -15.68 -5.16
N LYS A 119 -12.75 -15.05 -6.31
CA LYS A 119 -14.06 -14.99 -6.98
C LYS A 119 -13.91 -15.09 -8.50
N GLY A 120 -13.45 -16.23 -8.99
CA GLY A 120 -13.38 -16.48 -10.43
C GLY A 120 -13.15 -17.95 -10.70
N LYS A 121 -14.25 -18.70 -10.81
CA LYS A 121 -14.41 -19.92 -11.61
C LYS A 121 -13.11 -20.70 -11.90
N THR A 122 -12.98 -21.83 -11.22
CA THR A 122 -12.15 -23.01 -11.51
C THR A 122 -12.33 -23.51 -12.95
N VAL A 123 -11.92 -22.73 -13.96
CA VAL A 123 -12.12 -23.06 -15.38
C VAL A 123 -10.84 -23.57 -16.05
N GLY A 124 -9.71 -23.57 -15.34
CA GLY A 124 -8.48 -24.26 -15.79
C GLY A 124 -7.85 -25.22 -14.77
N PHE A 125 -8.42 -25.35 -13.56
CA PHE A 125 -7.76 -26.06 -12.45
C PHE A 125 -8.18 -27.53 -12.32
N ALA A 126 -9.40 -27.89 -12.75
CA ALA A 126 -9.87 -29.27 -12.72
C ALA A 126 -9.34 -30.10 -13.90
N THR A 127 -8.89 -29.45 -14.98
CA THR A 127 -8.46 -30.11 -16.22
C THR A 127 -7.05 -30.69 -16.15
N ASN A 128 -6.14 -30.08 -15.39
CA ASN A 128 -4.71 -30.43 -15.45
C ASN A 128 -4.29 -31.47 -14.40
N ASN A 129 -5.14 -31.75 -13.39
CA ASN A 129 -4.86 -32.79 -12.40
C ASN A 129 -4.68 -34.17 -13.04
N SER A 130 -5.44 -34.47 -14.09
CA SER A 130 -5.32 -35.74 -14.81
C SER A 130 -3.96 -35.90 -15.50
N GLU A 131 -3.40 -34.80 -16.02
CA GLU A 131 -2.07 -34.80 -16.66
C GLU A 131 -0.96 -34.96 -15.64
N HIS A 132 -1.07 -34.28 -14.49
CA HIS A 132 -0.10 -34.43 -13.41
C HIS A 132 -0.11 -35.84 -12.80
N ILE A 133 -1.29 -36.44 -12.62
CA ILE A 133 -1.42 -37.82 -12.14
C ILE A 133 -0.79 -38.79 -13.15
N ALA A 134 -1.12 -38.67 -14.44
CA ALA A 134 -0.54 -39.55 -15.47
C ALA A 134 0.98 -39.44 -15.54
N TYR A 135 1.55 -38.24 -15.39
CA TYR A 135 3.00 -38.05 -15.36
C TYR A 135 3.65 -38.71 -14.13
N LEU A 136 3.04 -38.55 -12.95
CA LEU A 136 3.53 -39.11 -11.69
C LEU A 136 3.37 -40.64 -11.61
N GLU A 137 2.42 -41.23 -12.34
CA GLU A 137 2.31 -42.69 -12.51
C GLU A 137 3.51 -43.27 -13.27
N HIS A 138 4.01 -42.54 -14.28
CA HIS A 138 5.18 -42.94 -15.05
C HIS A 138 6.51 -42.56 -14.36
N ASN A 139 6.52 -41.45 -13.60
CA ASN A 139 7.68 -40.93 -12.88
C ASN A 139 7.30 -40.69 -11.41
N PRO A 140 7.40 -41.71 -10.54
CA PRO A 140 6.99 -41.59 -9.16
C PRO A 140 7.90 -40.63 -8.39
N TYR A 141 7.29 -39.74 -7.60
CA TYR A 141 8.01 -38.83 -6.71
C TYR A 141 8.61 -39.60 -5.53
N GLU A 142 9.94 -39.58 -5.40
CA GLU A 142 10.66 -40.22 -4.31
C GLU A 142 10.69 -39.33 -3.07
N LYS A 143 10.29 -39.88 -1.91
CA LYS A 143 10.29 -39.16 -0.63
C LYS A 143 11.54 -39.50 0.16
N PHE A 144 12.44 -38.52 0.30
CA PHE A 144 13.67 -38.68 1.07
C PHE A 144 13.49 -38.38 2.56
N ALA A 145 14.31 -39.03 3.39
CA ALA A 145 14.33 -38.75 4.82
C ALA A 145 14.97 -37.38 5.09
N LYS A 146 14.55 -36.71 6.17
CA LYS A 146 15.10 -35.40 6.56
C LYS A 146 16.62 -35.44 6.78
N GLU A 147 17.12 -36.54 7.32
CA GLU A 147 18.55 -36.73 7.56
C GLU A 147 19.34 -36.86 6.26
N GLU A 148 18.76 -37.48 5.23
CA GLU A 148 19.38 -37.60 3.90
C GLU A 148 19.42 -36.26 3.19
N LEU A 149 18.32 -35.49 3.24
CA LEU A 149 18.28 -34.12 2.71
C LEU A 149 19.30 -33.21 3.38
N LYS A 150 19.49 -33.36 4.70
CA LYS A 150 20.50 -32.58 5.44
C LYS A 150 21.92 -32.96 5.02
N LYS A 151 22.22 -34.26 4.92
CA LYS A 151 23.53 -34.73 4.42
C LYS A 151 23.80 -34.22 3.00
N ALA A 152 22.82 -34.30 2.10
CA ALA A 152 22.94 -33.79 0.74
C ALA A 152 23.18 -32.27 0.72
N GLN A 153 22.48 -31.52 1.59
CA GLN A 153 22.70 -30.09 1.74
C GLN A 153 24.13 -29.78 2.22
N ASP A 154 24.64 -30.53 3.20
CA ASP A 154 26.00 -30.34 3.71
C ASP A 154 27.06 -30.62 2.63
N VAL A 155 26.85 -31.64 1.79
CA VAL A 155 27.72 -31.93 0.63
C VAL A 155 27.68 -30.80 -0.40
N LEU A 156 26.49 -30.30 -0.75
CA LEU A 156 26.35 -29.18 -1.67
C LEU A 156 27.06 -27.92 -1.15
N VAL A 157 26.99 -27.64 0.15
CA VAL A 157 27.71 -26.49 0.75
C VAL A 157 29.22 -26.65 0.61
N GLN A 158 29.75 -27.87 0.81
CA GLN A 158 31.17 -28.15 0.60
C GLN A 158 31.59 -27.97 -0.86
N GLU A 159 30.81 -28.49 -1.80
CA GLU A 159 31.07 -28.34 -3.24
C GLU A 159 30.98 -26.88 -3.70
N MET A 160 30.01 -26.12 -3.20
CA MET A 160 29.88 -24.69 -3.48
C MET A 160 31.12 -23.92 -3.06
N GLU A 161 31.73 -24.25 -1.92
CA GLU A 161 32.96 -23.60 -1.46
C GLU A 161 34.16 -23.95 -2.35
N VAL A 162 34.26 -25.20 -2.81
CA VAL A 162 35.29 -25.62 -3.78
C VAL A 162 35.13 -24.87 -5.10
N VAL A 163 33.91 -24.73 -5.62
CA VAL A 163 33.61 -23.99 -6.85
C VAL A 163 33.92 -22.50 -6.68
N LYS A 164 33.56 -21.92 -5.53
CA LYS A 164 33.83 -20.52 -5.19
C LYS A 164 35.33 -20.22 -5.25
N GLN A 165 36.14 -21.09 -4.64
CA GLN A 165 37.60 -21.01 -4.67
C GLN A 165 38.16 -21.27 -6.09
N GLY A 166 37.70 -22.31 -6.77
CA GLY A 166 38.19 -22.72 -8.09
C GLY A 166 37.89 -21.72 -9.22
N MET A 167 36.75 -21.03 -9.15
CA MET A 167 36.35 -20.01 -10.12
C MET A 167 36.76 -18.59 -9.71
N SER A 168 37.47 -18.43 -8.58
CA SER A 168 37.82 -17.11 -8.00
C SER A 168 36.61 -16.19 -7.84
N HIS A 169 35.44 -16.76 -7.60
CA HIS A 169 34.25 -16.01 -7.25
C HIS A 169 34.38 -15.64 -5.77
N GLY A 170 34.53 -14.35 -5.45
CA GLY A 170 34.44 -13.89 -4.07
C GLY A 170 33.01 -14.04 -3.53
N GLU A 171 32.62 -13.18 -2.60
CA GLU A 171 31.19 -13.01 -2.33
C GLU A 171 30.56 -12.26 -3.51
N LEU A 172 29.72 -12.95 -4.30
CA LEU A 172 28.93 -12.27 -5.32
C LEU A 172 27.93 -11.35 -4.61
N SER A 173 28.03 -10.05 -4.88
CA SER A 173 27.06 -9.09 -4.41
C SER A 173 25.69 -9.37 -5.04
N SER A 174 24.63 -9.04 -4.32
CA SER A 174 23.26 -9.10 -4.85
C SER A 174 23.10 -8.28 -6.14
N GLU A 175 23.87 -7.20 -6.30
CA GLU A 175 23.88 -6.35 -7.50
C GLU A 175 24.44 -7.10 -8.71
N ALA A 176 25.57 -7.81 -8.57
CA ALA A 176 26.14 -8.62 -9.63
C ALA A 176 25.18 -9.75 -10.06
N TYR A 177 24.51 -10.37 -9.08
CA TYR A 177 23.47 -11.37 -9.36
C TYR A 177 22.30 -10.75 -10.15
N ASN A 178 21.77 -9.60 -9.71
CA ASN A 178 20.66 -8.94 -10.39
C ASN A 178 21.02 -8.55 -11.82
N GLN A 179 22.24 -8.07 -12.06
CA GLN A 179 22.70 -7.74 -13.40
C GLN A 179 22.71 -8.97 -14.31
N VAL A 180 23.35 -10.06 -13.88
CA VAL A 180 23.40 -11.30 -14.67
C VAL A 180 22.00 -11.88 -14.88
N TRP A 181 21.15 -11.82 -13.85
CA TRP A 181 19.76 -12.24 -13.94
C TRP A 181 18.98 -11.46 -14.99
N GLU A 182 19.05 -10.13 -14.97
CA GLU A 182 18.37 -9.27 -15.96
C GLU A 182 18.91 -9.51 -17.37
N GLU A 183 20.22 -9.69 -17.52
CA GLU A 183 20.84 -10.02 -18.81
C GLU A 183 20.34 -11.37 -19.34
N CYS A 184 20.32 -12.41 -18.51
CA CYS A 184 19.78 -13.72 -18.88
C CYS A 184 18.27 -13.65 -19.18
N TYR A 185 17.50 -12.93 -18.38
CA TYR A 185 16.05 -12.80 -18.54
C TYR A 185 15.70 -12.00 -19.80
N SER A 186 16.47 -10.95 -20.14
CA SER A 186 16.29 -10.17 -21.36
C SER A 186 16.46 -11.00 -22.64
N GLN A 187 17.23 -12.10 -22.56
CA GLN A 187 17.42 -13.03 -23.67
C GLN A 187 16.28 -14.03 -23.79
N VAL A 188 15.37 -14.13 -22.82
CA VAL A 188 14.21 -15.03 -22.88
C VAL A 188 13.11 -14.38 -23.71
N LEU A 189 12.70 -15.05 -24.78
CA LEU A 189 11.71 -14.56 -25.72
C LEU A 189 10.58 -15.58 -25.89
N TYR A 190 9.33 -15.13 -25.72
CA TYR A 190 8.15 -15.97 -25.95
C TYR A 190 7.77 -15.95 -27.44
N LEU A 191 7.69 -17.12 -28.07
CA LEU A 191 7.25 -17.27 -29.45
C LEU A 191 5.75 -17.59 -29.49
N PRO A 192 4.88 -16.66 -29.95
CA PRO A 192 3.43 -16.89 -29.95
C PRO A 192 3.01 -18.05 -30.85
N GLY A 193 3.63 -18.21 -32.03
CA GLY A 193 3.27 -19.27 -32.98
C GLY A 193 3.57 -20.70 -32.50
N GLN A 194 4.51 -20.86 -31.57
CA GLN A 194 4.90 -22.16 -30.99
C GLN A 194 4.49 -22.32 -29.52
N SER A 195 3.88 -21.28 -28.94
CA SER A 195 3.57 -21.19 -27.51
C SER A 195 4.74 -21.58 -26.59
N ARG A 196 5.96 -21.15 -26.94
CA ARG A 196 7.20 -21.60 -26.28
C ARG A 196 8.17 -20.46 -26.02
N TYR A 197 8.89 -20.55 -24.92
CA TYR A 197 10.02 -19.67 -24.64
C TYR A 197 11.30 -20.18 -25.32
N THR A 198 12.02 -19.28 -25.97
CA THR A 198 13.31 -19.56 -26.61
C THR A 198 14.31 -18.46 -26.28
N ARG A 199 15.59 -18.68 -26.58
CA ARG A 199 16.60 -17.61 -26.46
C ARG A 199 16.49 -16.68 -27.66
N ALA A 200 16.57 -15.38 -27.44
CA ALA A 200 16.48 -14.36 -28.47
C ALA A 200 17.47 -14.62 -29.63
N ASN A 201 18.66 -15.14 -29.33
CA ASN A 201 19.70 -15.47 -30.32
C ASN A 201 19.30 -16.59 -31.30
N LEU A 202 18.41 -17.51 -30.89
CA LEU A 202 17.92 -18.61 -31.73
C LEU A 202 16.67 -18.25 -32.53
N ALA A 203 16.02 -17.14 -32.20
CA ALA A 203 14.78 -16.69 -32.85
C ALA A 203 15.06 -15.88 -34.12
N SER A 204 14.28 -16.12 -35.17
CA SER A 204 14.31 -15.32 -36.40
C SER A 204 13.92 -13.87 -36.14
N LYS A 205 14.32 -12.95 -37.03
CA LYS A 205 13.83 -11.55 -36.99
C LYS A 205 12.31 -11.48 -37.02
N LYS A 206 11.65 -12.36 -37.78
CA LYS A 206 10.19 -12.44 -37.86
C LYS A 206 9.58 -12.82 -36.50
N ASP A 207 10.09 -13.89 -35.89
CA ASP A 207 9.65 -14.39 -34.59
C ASP A 207 9.84 -13.36 -33.47
N ARG A 208 10.92 -12.57 -33.55
CA ARG A 208 11.16 -11.44 -32.63
C ARG A 208 10.11 -10.35 -32.78
N ILE A 209 9.69 -10.02 -34.00
CA ILE A 209 8.63 -9.03 -34.24
C ILE A 209 7.31 -9.55 -33.67
N GLU A 210 6.92 -10.79 -33.98
CA GLU A 210 5.67 -11.39 -33.47
C GLU A 210 5.63 -11.44 -31.93
N SER A 211 6.76 -11.76 -31.29
CA SER A 211 6.88 -11.74 -29.83
C SER A 211 6.68 -10.34 -29.24
N LEU A 212 7.33 -9.34 -29.83
CA LEU A 212 7.22 -7.94 -29.40
C LEU A 212 5.80 -7.40 -29.61
N GLU A 213 5.15 -7.74 -30.72
CA GLU A 213 3.75 -7.41 -30.98
C GLU A 213 2.83 -8.01 -29.93
N LYS A 214 3.02 -9.30 -29.57
CA LYS A 214 2.25 -9.95 -28.51
C LYS A 214 2.46 -9.26 -27.15
N ARG A 215 3.71 -8.92 -26.81
CA ARG A 215 4.02 -8.20 -25.56
C ARG A 215 3.39 -6.81 -25.54
N LEU A 216 3.40 -6.11 -26.67
CA LEU A 216 2.75 -4.81 -26.81
C LEU A 216 1.24 -4.93 -26.60
N GLU A 217 0.60 -5.95 -27.16
CA GLU A 217 -0.83 -6.17 -27.00
C GLU A 217 -1.22 -6.52 -25.56
N ILE A 218 -0.41 -7.36 -24.88
CA ILE A 218 -0.58 -7.63 -23.45
C ILE A 218 -0.47 -6.32 -22.63
N ASN A 219 0.54 -5.49 -22.92
CA ASN A 219 0.71 -4.20 -22.27
C ASN A 219 -0.46 -3.25 -22.53
N ARG A 220 -1.04 -3.23 -23.74
CA ARG A 220 -2.26 -2.47 -24.04
C ARG A 220 -3.45 -2.95 -23.20
N GLY A 221 -3.59 -4.26 -23.01
CA GLY A 221 -4.59 -4.86 -22.13
C GLY A 221 -4.42 -4.43 -20.67
N HIS A 222 -3.19 -4.49 -20.15
CA HIS A 222 -2.86 -4.00 -18.81
C HIS A 222 -3.14 -2.51 -18.67
N MET A 223 -2.67 -1.69 -19.61
CA MET A 223 -2.92 -0.25 -19.63
C MET A 223 -4.40 0.08 -19.62
N THR A 224 -5.21 -0.63 -20.42
CA THR A 224 -6.67 -0.43 -20.45
C THR A 224 -7.32 -0.80 -19.12
N THR A 225 -6.89 -1.89 -18.50
CA THR A 225 -7.44 -2.37 -17.22
C THR A 225 -7.05 -1.46 -16.06
N GLU A 226 -5.77 -1.09 -15.98
CA GLU A 226 -5.24 -0.19 -14.97
C GLU A 226 -5.77 1.23 -15.14
N ALA A 227 -5.87 1.76 -16.37
CA ALA A 227 -6.49 3.06 -16.61
C ALA A 227 -7.96 3.09 -16.15
N LYS A 228 -8.72 2.01 -16.37
CA LYS A 228 -10.09 1.89 -15.85
C LYS A 228 -10.13 1.85 -14.33
N ARG A 229 -9.17 1.17 -13.68
CA ARG A 229 -9.06 1.14 -12.21
C ARG A 229 -8.68 2.52 -11.65
N ALA A 230 -7.66 3.15 -12.23
CA ALA A 230 -7.21 4.50 -11.90
C ALA A 230 -8.35 5.50 -12.04
N ALA A 231 -9.05 5.53 -13.18
CA ALA A 231 -10.18 6.43 -13.39
C ALA A 231 -11.32 6.23 -12.37
N LYS A 232 -11.57 4.99 -11.91
CA LYS A 232 -12.53 4.72 -10.83
C LYS A 232 -12.04 5.26 -9.49
N MET A 233 -10.77 5.05 -9.17
CA MET A 233 -10.14 5.55 -7.94
C MET A 233 -10.11 7.09 -7.93
N GLU A 234 -9.74 7.71 -9.04
CA GLU A 234 -9.74 9.17 -9.22
C GLU A 234 -11.14 9.75 -9.07
N LYS A 235 -12.17 9.16 -9.68
CA LYS A 235 -13.56 9.59 -9.49
C LYS A 235 -13.97 9.51 -8.01
N LYS A 236 -13.61 8.43 -7.33
CA LYS A 236 -13.88 8.27 -5.89
C LYS A 236 -13.13 9.31 -5.05
N MET A 237 -11.84 9.52 -5.32
CA MET A 237 -11.04 10.56 -4.66
C MET A 237 -11.62 11.95 -4.92
N LYS A 238 -12.04 12.25 -6.14
CA LYS A 238 -12.64 13.54 -6.48
C LYS A 238 -13.94 13.80 -5.72
N ILE A 239 -14.77 12.78 -5.52
CA ILE A 239 -16.00 12.89 -4.71
C ILE A 239 -15.65 13.12 -3.23
N LEU A 240 -14.73 12.34 -2.67
CA LEU A 240 -14.38 12.40 -1.25
C LEU A 240 -13.56 13.64 -0.88
N LEU A 241 -12.58 14.00 -1.72
CA LEU A 241 -11.60 15.04 -1.44
C LEU A 241 -11.87 16.35 -2.18
N GLY A 242 -12.70 16.36 -3.22
CA GLY A 242 -12.94 17.58 -4.02
C GLY A 242 -13.52 18.72 -3.19
N GLY A 243 -14.46 18.43 -2.29
CA GLY A 243 -15.00 19.44 -1.36
C GLY A 243 -13.93 19.96 -0.39
N TYR A 244 -13.10 19.07 0.15
CA TYR A 244 -12.00 19.46 1.03
C TYR A 244 -10.94 20.28 0.30
N GLN A 245 -10.62 19.95 -0.95
CA GLN A 245 -9.71 20.72 -1.80
C GLN A 245 -10.25 22.13 -2.06
N SER A 246 -11.53 22.27 -2.42
CA SER A 246 -12.16 23.58 -2.60
C SER A 246 -12.15 24.42 -1.32
N ARG A 247 -12.43 23.81 -0.16
CA ARG A 247 -12.32 24.49 1.13
C ARG A 247 -10.89 24.92 1.44
N ALA A 248 -9.91 24.04 1.18
CA ALA A 248 -8.50 24.35 1.38
C ALA A 248 -8.05 25.52 0.51
N MET A 249 -8.40 25.52 -0.78
CA MET A 249 -8.11 26.64 -1.69
C MET A 249 -8.78 27.94 -1.23
N GLY A 250 -10.03 27.88 -0.75
CA GLY A 250 -10.72 29.04 -0.19
C GLY A 250 -10.03 29.60 1.06
N LEU A 251 -9.62 28.74 1.99
CA LEU A 251 -8.89 29.13 3.20
C LEU A 251 -7.51 29.72 2.86
N MET A 252 -6.79 29.13 1.91
CA MET A 252 -5.51 29.67 1.44
C MET A 252 -5.68 31.08 0.85
N LYS A 253 -6.74 31.30 0.06
CA LYS A 253 -7.04 32.63 -0.48
C LYS A 253 -7.35 33.63 0.63
N GLN A 254 -8.22 33.27 1.57
CA GLN A 254 -8.56 34.13 2.71
C GLN A 254 -7.33 34.48 3.55
N LEU A 255 -6.43 33.51 3.76
CA LEU A 255 -5.18 33.73 4.48
C LEU A 255 -4.29 34.75 3.76
N ASN A 256 -4.15 34.63 2.44
CA ASN A 256 -3.37 35.58 1.65
C ASN A 256 -4.00 36.98 1.65
N ASP A 257 -5.33 37.08 1.45
CA ASP A 257 -6.04 38.36 1.49
C ASP A 257 -5.90 39.04 2.87
N LEU A 258 -5.86 38.26 3.96
CA LEU A 258 -5.60 38.78 5.31
C LEU A 258 -4.16 39.25 5.50
N TRP A 259 -3.18 38.55 4.93
CA TRP A 259 -1.79 38.99 4.94
C TRP A 259 -1.62 40.34 4.24
N ASP A 260 -2.20 40.51 3.06
CA ASP A 260 -2.17 41.78 2.33
C ASP A 260 -2.81 42.92 3.15
N GLN A 261 -3.94 42.65 3.82
CA GLN A 261 -4.60 43.62 4.71
C GLN A 261 -3.74 43.98 5.93
N ILE A 262 -3.04 43.01 6.52
CA ILE A 262 -2.13 43.26 7.65
C ILE A 262 -0.98 44.16 7.21
N GLU A 263 -0.39 43.91 6.03
CA GLU A 263 0.68 44.74 5.50
C GLU A 263 0.21 46.18 5.23
N GLN A 264 -0.97 46.35 4.62
CA GLN A 264 -1.57 47.66 4.39
C GLN A 264 -1.86 48.40 5.70
N ALA A 265 -2.48 47.74 6.67
CA ALA A 265 -2.78 48.34 7.98
C ALA A 265 -1.50 48.72 8.75
N TYR A 266 -0.45 47.92 8.63
CA TYR A 266 0.84 48.24 9.24
C TYR A 266 1.50 49.45 8.57
N LEU A 267 1.42 49.54 7.24
CA LEU A 267 1.90 50.70 6.50
C LEU A 267 1.11 51.96 6.88
N GLU A 268 -0.21 51.90 6.94
CA GLU A 268 -1.08 53.00 7.38
C GLU A 268 -0.79 53.42 8.83
N LEU A 269 -0.59 52.46 9.73
CA LEU A 269 -0.22 52.77 11.12
C LEU A 269 1.08 53.57 11.16
N ARG A 270 2.11 53.14 10.43
CA ARG A 270 3.40 53.84 10.39
C ARG A 270 3.29 55.22 9.78
N THR A 271 2.50 55.39 8.71
CA THR A 271 2.29 56.70 8.10
C THR A 271 1.53 57.62 9.04
N PHE A 272 0.47 57.17 9.70
CA PHE A 272 -0.28 57.98 10.66
C PHE A 272 0.50 58.29 11.95
N GLU A 273 1.35 57.39 12.44
CA GLU A 273 2.29 57.67 13.53
C GLU A 273 3.19 58.86 13.19
N GLU A 274 3.74 58.89 11.98
CA GLU A 274 4.61 59.98 11.53
C GLU A 274 3.84 61.26 11.23
N LEU A 275 2.67 61.14 10.58
CA LEU A 275 1.78 62.26 10.30
C LEU A 275 1.31 62.93 11.59
N LYS A 276 1.02 62.15 12.63
CA LYS A 276 0.67 62.65 13.95
C LYS A 276 1.81 63.47 14.56
N LYS A 277 3.05 62.98 14.53
CA LYS A 277 4.22 63.76 15.03
C LYS A 277 4.39 65.08 14.29
N HIS A 278 4.17 65.06 12.96
CA HIS A 278 4.23 66.26 12.14
C HIS A 278 3.13 67.25 12.51
N GLU A 279 1.89 66.79 12.65
CA GLU A 279 0.76 67.61 13.09
C GLU A 279 0.95 68.16 14.50
N ASP A 280 1.37 67.34 15.46
CA ASP A 280 1.67 67.74 16.84
C ASP A 280 2.74 68.86 16.88
N SER A 281 3.68 68.86 15.94
CA SER A 281 4.69 69.93 15.80
C SER A 281 4.17 71.16 15.05
N ALA A 282 3.25 70.99 14.10
CA ALA A 282 2.73 72.04 13.25
C ALA A 282 1.58 72.84 13.90
N ILE A 283 0.78 72.22 14.78
CA ILE A 283 -0.34 72.88 15.47
C ILE A 283 0.13 74.07 16.34
N PRO A 284 1.14 73.93 17.23
CA PRO A 284 1.60 75.04 18.07
C PRO A 284 2.10 76.23 17.24
N ARG A 285 2.85 75.97 16.15
CA ARG A 285 3.35 77.01 15.24
C ARG A 285 2.21 77.77 14.55
N ARG A 286 1.18 77.06 14.09
CA ARG A 286 -0.01 77.67 13.50
C ARG A 286 -0.77 78.54 14.51
N LEU A 287 -0.94 78.05 15.73
CA LEU A 287 -1.60 78.81 16.80
C LEU A 287 -0.81 80.06 17.18
N GLU A 288 0.52 79.98 17.26
CA GLU A 288 1.35 81.14 17.62
C GLU A 288 1.32 82.21 16.54
N CYS A 289 1.46 81.82 15.26
CA CYS A 289 1.34 82.74 14.13
C CYS A 289 -0.01 83.48 14.13
N LEU A 290 -1.11 82.75 14.37
CA LEU A 290 -2.45 83.35 14.47
C LEU A 290 -2.58 84.29 15.68
N LYS A 291 -1.98 83.97 16.83
CA LYS A 291 -1.98 84.88 17.99
C LYS A 291 -1.24 86.17 17.69
N GLU A 292 -0.06 86.09 17.07
CA GLU A 292 0.72 87.27 16.68
C GLU A 292 -0.04 88.14 15.67
N ASP A 293 -0.74 87.53 14.70
CA ASP A 293 -1.58 88.24 13.74
C ASP A 293 -2.77 88.93 14.44
N VAL A 294 -3.46 88.23 15.35
CA VAL A 294 -4.58 88.80 16.12
C VAL A 294 -4.10 89.94 17.01
N GLN A 295 -2.95 89.80 17.67
CA GLN A 295 -2.38 90.84 18.51
C GLN A 295 -2.05 92.10 17.70
N ARG A 296 -1.42 91.94 16.51
CA ARG A 296 -1.18 93.06 15.59
C ARG A 296 -2.47 93.76 15.15
N GLN A 297 -3.55 93.01 14.91
CA GLN A 297 -4.85 93.59 14.57
C GLN A 297 -5.48 94.33 15.76
N GLN A 298 -5.38 93.78 16.97
CA GLN A 298 -5.88 94.44 18.20
C GLN A 298 -5.14 95.75 18.49
N GLU A 299 -3.81 95.78 18.34
CA GLU A 299 -3.02 97.01 18.49
C GLU A 299 -3.45 98.07 17.48
N ARG A 300 -3.62 97.68 16.21
CA ARG A 300 -4.10 98.57 15.15
C ARG A 300 -5.51 99.07 15.38
N GLU A 301 -6.42 98.21 15.85
CA GLU A 301 -7.79 98.60 16.21
C GLU A 301 -7.77 99.63 17.35
N LYS A 302 -6.97 99.40 18.40
CA LYS A 302 -6.83 100.29 19.54
C LYS A 302 -6.33 101.67 19.11
N GLU A 303 -5.32 101.74 18.24
CA GLU A 303 -4.83 103.00 17.68
C GLU A 303 -5.91 103.75 16.87
N LEU A 304 -6.67 103.02 16.05
CA LEU A 304 -7.75 103.61 15.24
C LEU A 304 -8.90 104.14 16.11
N GLN A 305 -9.29 103.40 17.14
CA GLN A 305 -10.30 103.84 18.11
C GLN A 305 -9.85 105.10 18.86
N GLN A 306 -8.58 105.17 19.27
CA GLN A 306 -8.03 106.35 19.94
C GLN A 306 -8.04 107.58 19.02
N ARG A 307 -7.60 107.44 17.77
CA ARG A 307 -7.69 108.54 16.77
C ARG A 307 -9.13 108.99 16.53
N TYR A 308 -10.08 108.07 16.50
CA TYR A 308 -11.49 108.42 16.36
C TYR A 308 -12.02 109.21 17.56
N ALA A 309 -11.63 108.83 18.78
CA ALA A 309 -11.98 109.56 19.99
C ALA A 309 -11.38 110.98 19.99
N ASP A 310 -10.12 111.14 19.58
CA ASP A 310 -9.47 112.45 19.45
C ASP A 310 -10.18 113.35 18.43
N LEU A 311 -10.55 112.80 17.26
CA LEU A 311 -11.30 113.52 16.23
C LEU A 311 -12.71 113.92 16.69
N LEU A 312 -13.37 113.12 17.52
CA LEU A 312 -14.65 113.48 18.13
C LEU A 312 -14.51 114.66 19.09
N LEU A 313 -13.49 114.63 19.95
CA LEU A 313 -13.17 115.75 20.86
C LEU A 313 -12.88 117.04 20.08
N GLU A 314 -12.10 116.95 19.01
CA GLU A 314 -11.79 118.10 18.15
C GLU A 314 -13.06 118.66 17.51
N LYS A 315 -13.91 117.80 16.95
CA LYS A 315 -15.22 118.17 16.39
C LYS A 315 -16.14 118.84 17.40
N GLU A 316 -16.22 118.33 18.63
CA GLU A 316 -17.00 118.94 19.71
C GLU A 316 -16.45 120.31 20.11
N SER A 317 -15.12 120.43 20.22
CA SER A 317 -14.47 121.70 20.55
C SER A 317 -14.68 122.78 19.48
N LEU A 318 -14.71 122.39 18.20
CA LEU A 318 -14.99 123.29 17.08
C LEU A 318 -16.46 123.70 17.06
N LYS A 319 -17.39 122.77 17.38
CA LYS A 319 -18.82 123.07 17.50
C LYS A 319 -19.15 123.98 18.68
N SER A 320 -18.42 123.91 19.80
CA SER A 320 -18.65 124.79 20.96
C SER A 320 -18.05 126.19 20.79
N LYS A 321 -17.20 126.40 19.78
CA LYS A 321 -16.57 127.68 19.45
C LYS A 321 -17.30 128.47 18.36
N MET A 322 -18.31 127.87 17.71
CA MET A 322 -19.31 128.58 16.88
C MET A 322 -20.54 128.92 17.72
#